data_AF-W7Q6N3-F1
#
_entry.id   AF-W7Q6N3-F1
#
_cell.length_a   1.000
_cell.length_b   1.000
_cell.length_c   1.000
_cell.angle_alpha   90.00
_cell.angle_beta   90.00
_cell.angle_gamma   90.00
#
_symmetry.space_group_name_H-M   'P 1'
#
loop_
_entity.id
_entity.type
_entity.pdbx_description
1 polymer ?
#
loop_
_entity_poly.entity_id
_entity_poly.type
_entity_poly.pdbx_seq_one_letter_code
_entity_poly.pdbx_strand_id
1 'polypeptide(L)'
;MSHDVFPILVPPLSYDDVKDVLLGTQVAKIDNDIKYNELRDCLIEKVSCASKSSTKWDTKRKAFLKSVNSLLKTISLPETVSSEELIQLRQELDECKEELLNYEEESQSLREYIKELEKLKDTESVNKAKKKSGLHSTAEEFEELVDEVASFSSRLGSEVFKFVLCEHYGKPYKVNHFEHGDEFSSAARYNYIDIEDGESVNWNNKEMKKLDKLLNKVGSMLEDSEHTEELFEYHEDRYDREPEVDNQAFWELHYKI
;
A
#
# COMPACT_ATOMS: atom_id res chain seq x y z
N MET A 1 43.49 5.20 27.88
CA MET A 1 43.37 6.01 29.11
C MET A 1 41.96 5.82 29.61
N SER A 2 41.78 5.21 30.78
CA SER A 2 40.46 5.04 31.40
C SER A 2 39.97 6.41 31.83
N HIS A 3 38.77 6.83 31.40
CA HIS A 3 38.15 8.02 31.94
C HIS A 3 37.77 7.76 33.41
N ASP A 4 38.18 8.64 34.32
CA ASP A 4 37.75 8.57 35.71
C ASP A 4 36.31 9.05 35.82
N VAL A 5 35.38 8.11 35.99
CA VAL A 5 33.94 8.38 36.11
C VAL A 5 33.51 8.24 37.56
N PHE A 6 32.79 9.24 38.08
CA PHE A 6 32.09 9.16 39.36
C PHE A 6 30.57 9.16 39.09
N PRO A 7 29.94 7.98 38.98
CA PRO A 7 28.52 7.91 38.61
C PRO A 7 27.62 8.39 39.74
N ILE A 8 26.71 9.29 39.40
CA ILE A 8 25.70 9.82 40.31
C ILE A 8 24.33 9.28 39.91
N LEU A 9 23.64 8.65 40.86
CA LEU A 9 22.29 8.11 40.68
C LEU A 9 21.24 9.19 41.01
N VAL A 10 20.35 9.43 40.06
CA VAL A 10 19.27 10.43 40.18
C VAL A 10 17.92 9.69 40.17
N PRO A 11 17.01 9.96 41.13
CA PRO A 11 15.67 9.38 41.13
C PRO A 11 14.93 9.59 39.79
N PRO A 12 14.10 8.62 39.36
CA PRO A 12 13.57 7.48 40.12
C PRO A 12 14.50 6.26 40.13
N LEU A 13 15.66 6.33 39.46
CA LEU A 13 16.61 5.22 39.37
C LEU A 13 17.08 4.78 40.76
N SER A 14 17.05 3.47 40.95
CA SER A 14 17.51 2.75 42.12
C SER A 14 18.84 2.07 41.85
N TYR A 15 19.47 1.51 42.89
CA TYR A 15 20.71 0.75 42.70
C TYR A 15 20.48 -0.52 41.89
N ASP A 16 19.27 -1.08 41.93
CA ASP A 16 18.93 -2.30 41.21
C ASP A 16 18.89 -2.04 39.69
N ASP A 17 18.46 -0.86 39.27
CA ASP A 17 18.39 -0.47 37.85
C ASP A 17 19.76 -0.34 37.16
N VAL A 18 20.83 -0.14 37.93
CA VAL A 18 22.19 0.10 37.41
C VAL A 18 23.18 -1.02 37.72
N LYS A 19 22.77 -2.05 38.47
CA LYS A 19 23.63 -3.12 38.97
C LYS A 19 24.28 -3.94 37.86
N ASP A 20 23.55 -4.20 36.78
CA ASP A 20 24.02 -5.01 35.65
C ASP A 20 24.88 -4.22 34.64
N VAL A 21 24.79 -2.89 34.66
CA VAL A 21 25.48 -2.00 33.72
C VAL A 21 26.78 -1.44 34.32
N LEU A 22 26.78 -1.10 35.62
CA LEU A 22 27.90 -0.48 36.33
C LEU A 22 28.62 -1.48 37.25
N LEU A 23 28.92 -2.66 36.73
CA LEU A 23 29.64 -3.71 37.47
C LEU A 23 30.97 -3.18 38.03
N GLY A 24 31.09 -3.18 39.36
CA GLY A 24 32.31 -2.79 40.07
C GLY A 24 32.53 -1.28 40.29
N THR A 25 31.65 -0.41 39.80
CA THR A 25 31.79 1.05 40.02
C THR A 25 30.96 1.50 41.22
N GLN A 26 31.57 2.24 42.16
CA GLN A 26 30.83 2.83 43.28
C GLN A 26 29.91 3.94 42.77
N VAL A 27 28.60 3.75 42.92
CA VAL A 27 27.57 4.73 42.53
C VAL A 27 27.14 5.53 43.76
N ALA A 28 27.00 6.85 43.59
CA ALA A 28 26.54 7.76 44.64
C ALA A 28 25.13 8.27 44.34
N LYS A 29 24.17 8.08 45.25
CA LYS A 29 22.88 8.78 45.15
C LYS A 29 23.03 10.29 45.33
N ILE A 30 22.30 11.07 44.53
CA ILE A 30 22.32 12.55 44.55
C ILE A 30 21.86 13.18 45.87
N ASP A 31 21.15 12.43 46.73
CA ASP A 31 20.65 12.87 48.02
C ASP A 31 21.48 12.34 49.21
N ASN A 32 22.56 11.59 48.95
CA ASN A 32 23.35 10.96 50.00
C ASN A 32 24.49 11.86 50.52
N ASP A 33 24.32 12.42 51.72
CA ASP A 33 25.29 13.33 52.37
C ASP A 33 26.71 12.77 52.48
N ILE A 34 26.85 11.47 52.77
CA ILE A 34 28.15 10.82 52.99
C ILE A 34 28.90 10.71 51.66
N LYS A 35 28.20 10.32 50.59
CA LYS A 35 28.80 10.12 49.27
C LYS A 35 29.37 11.39 48.64
N TYR A 36 28.88 12.57 49.03
CA TYR A 36 29.49 13.84 48.61
C TYR A 36 30.88 14.05 49.20
N ASN A 37 31.19 13.52 50.39
CA ASN A 37 32.55 13.59 50.93
C ASN A 37 33.49 12.68 50.14
N GLU A 38 33.04 11.48 49.77
CA GLU A 38 33.79 10.60 48.88
C GLU A 38 34.03 11.25 47.51
N LEU A 39 33.03 11.93 46.94
CA LEU A 39 33.19 12.72 45.71
C LEU A 39 34.26 13.80 45.86
N ARG A 40 34.25 14.55 46.98
CA ARG A 40 35.25 15.58 47.24
C ARG A 40 36.65 14.99 47.30
N ASP A 41 36.81 13.89 48.04
CA ASP A 41 38.10 13.27 48.25
C ASP A 41 38.63 12.69 46.92
N CYS A 42 37.75 12.09 46.10
CA CYS A 42 38.05 11.67 44.73
C CYS A 42 38.47 12.85 43.82
N LEU A 43 37.79 14.00 43.90
CA LEU A 43 38.15 15.20 43.13
C LEU A 43 39.50 15.81 43.56
N ILE A 44 39.81 15.76 44.85
CA ILE A 44 41.12 16.21 45.37
C ILE A 44 42.23 15.31 44.86
N GLU A 45 42.03 13.98 44.96
CA GLU A 45 43.02 12.98 44.55
C GLU A 45 43.25 12.98 43.04
N LYS A 46 42.18 12.95 42.24
CA LYS A 46 42.28 12.72 40.79
C LYS A 46 42.42 13.99 39.96
N VAL A 47 41.83 15.10 40.42
CA VAL A 47 41.80 16.37 39.66
C VAL A 47 42.78 17.40 40.26
N SER A 48 43.53 17.04 41.31
CA SER A 48 44.47 17.95 42.00
C SER A 48 43.82 19.28 42.42
N CYS A 49 42.53 19.23 42.76
CA CYS A 49 41.79 20.44 43.13
C CYS A 49 42.29 20.95 44.49
N ALA A 50 42.82 22.17 44.53
CA ALA A 50 43.36 22.76 45.75
C ALA A 50 42.34 22.68 46.90
N SER A 51 42.70 22.04 48.01
CA SER A 51 41.78 21.77 49.11
C SER A 51 41.26 23.09 49.69
N LYS A 52 40.04 23.48 49.32
CA LYS A 52 39.34 24.58 50.00
C LYS A 52 39.01 24.12 51.43
N SER A 53 38.95 25.07 52.36
CA SER A 53 38.54 24.86 53.76
C SER A 53 37.33 23.91 53.86
N SER A 54 37.46 22.86 54.68
CA SER A 54 36.40 21.86 54.95
C SER A 54 35.09 22.52 55.35
N THR A 55 35.14 23.61 56.10
CA THR A 55 33.99 24.42 56.53
C THR A 55 33.21 25.00 55.36
N LYS A 56 33.89 25.48 54.30
CA LYS A 56 33.23 26.00 53.09
C LYS A 56 32.57 24.87 52.30
N TRP A 57 33.20 23.69 52.23
CA TRP A 57 32.62 22.51 51.61
C TRP A 57 31.33 22.09 52.31
N ASP A 58 31.37 21.90 53.63
CA ASP A 58 30.21 21.46 54.40
C ASP A 58 29.03 22.44 54.28
N THR A 59 29.33 23.74 54.25
CA THR A 59 28.31 24.78 54.06
C THR A 59 27.64 24.66 52.69
N LYS A 60 28.41 24.43 51.62
CA LYS A 60 27.89 24.27 50.26
C LYS A 60 27.16 22.94 50.08
N ARG A 61 27.68 21.84 50.64
CA ARG A 61 27.05 20.52 50.63
C ARG A 61 25.68 20.55 51.28
N LYS A 62 25.58 21.13 52.48
CA LYS A 62 24.30 21.31 53.19
C LYS A 62 23.32 22.19 52.42
N ALA A 63 23.80 23.27 51.80
CA ALA A 63 22.94 24.14 50.98
C ALA A 63 22.41 23.40 49.75
N PHE A 64 23.26 22.62 49.07
CA PHE A 64 22.88 21.82 47.92
C PHE A 64 21.83 20.77 48.31
N LEU A 65 22.08 19.93 49.32
CA LEU A 65 21.16 18.88 49.76
C LEU A 65 19.78 19.42 50.16
N LYS A 66 19.72 20.64 50.73
CA LYS A 66 18.44 21.32 50.99
C LYS A 66 17.67 21.69 49.72
N SER A 67 18.37 21.99 48.63
CA SER A 67 17.77 22.39 47.35
C SER A 67 17.50 21.23 46.39
N VAL A 68 18.15 20.07 46.57
CA VAL A 68 18.00 18.90 45.68
C VAL A 68 16.55 18.46 45.55
N ASN A 69 15.83 18.32 46.67
CA ASN A 69 14.43 17.88 46.63
C ASN A 69 13.51 18.84 45.88
N SER A 70 13.76 20.16 45.92
CA SER A 70 12.99 21.11 45.11
C SER A 70 13.36 21.05 43.62
N LEU A 71 14.64 20.83 43.31
CA LEU A 71 15.12 20.70 41.93
C LEU A 71 14.56 19.45 41.26
N LEU A 72 14.58 18.30 41.97
CA LEU A 72 14.04 17.04 41.46
C LEU A 72 12.54 17.12 41.14
N LYS A 73 11.77 17.92 41.89
CA LYS A 73 10.34 18.15 41.61
C LYS A 73 10.07 19.03 40.40
N THR A 74 11.06 19.82 39.96
CA THR A 74 10.92 20.72 38.81
C THR A 74 11.32 20.03 37.51
N ILE A 75 12.07 18.93 37.60
CA ILE A 75 12.47 18.13 36.44
C ILE A 75 11.28 17.26 36.04
N SER A 76 10.79 17.43 34.81
CA SER A 76 9.80 16.53 34.22
C SER A 76 10.43 15.16 34.03
N LEU A 77 9.86 14.15 34.68
CA LEU A 77 10.26 12.76 34.50
C LEU A 77 9.82 12.27 33.12
N PRO A 78 10.59 11.39 32.46
CA PRO A 78 10.12 10.68 31.27
C PRO A 78 8.84 9.92 31.61
N GLU A 79 7.87 9.93 30.69
CA GLU A 79 6.64 9.14 30.81
C GLU A 79 7.00 7.66 30.66
N THR A 80 7.03 6.93 31.78
CA THR A 80 7.34 5.51 31.79
C THR A 80 6.04 4.71 31.82
N VAL A 81 5.81 3.91 30.79
CA VAL A 81 4.71 2.94 30.73
C VAL A 81 4.94 1.87 31.82
N SER A 82 3.88 1.51 32.55
CA SER A 82 4.00 0.50 33.61
C SER A 82 4.30 -0.89 33.01
N SER A 83 5.00 -1.73 33.77
CA SER A 83 5.30 -3.11 33.34
C SER A 83 4.01 -3.92 33.10
N GLU A 84 2.93 -3.60 33.80
CA GLU A 84 1.64 -4.28 33.69
C GLU A 84 0.94 -3.89 32.38
N GLU A 85 0.92 -2.60 32.02
CA GLU A 85 0.42 -2.13 30.73
C GLU A 85 1.22 -2.72 29.56
N LEU A 86 2.55 -2.83 29.67
CA LEU A 86 3.37 -3.46 28.63
C LEU A 86 3.09 -4.96 28.45
N ILE A 87 2.76 -5.67 29.52
CA ILE A 87 2.41 -7.10 29.45
C ILE A 87 1.03 -7.26 28.82
N GLN A 88 0.04 -6.45 29.23
CA GLN A 88 -1.29 -6.46 28.64
C GLN A 88 -1.27 -6.12 27.16
N LEU A 89 -0.55 -5.06 26.76
CA LEU A 89 -0.43 -4.67 25.34
C LEU A 89 0.18 -5.77 24.49
N ARG A 90 1.13 -6.54 25.04
CA ARG A 90 1.75 -7.66 24.32
C ARG A 90 0.79 -8.82 24.15
N GLN A 91 -0.01 -9.13 25.17
CA GLN A 91 -1.05 -10.16 25.08
C GLN A 91 -2.11 -9.78 24.04
N GLU A 92 -2.63 -8.55 24.10
CA GLU A 92 -3.60 -8.06 23.11
C GLU A 92 -3.04 -8.09 21.68
N LEU A 93 -1.76 -7.72 21.52
CA LEU A 93 -1.10 -7.74 20.21
C LEU A 93 -0.94 -9.16 19.66
N ASP A 94 -0.61 -10.13 20.52
CA ASP A 94 -0.49 -11.53 20.11
C ASP A 94 -1.87 -12.14 19.78
N GLU A 95 -2.91 -11.84 20.57
CA GLU A 95 -4.30 -12.25 20.28
C GLU A 95 -4.80 -11.66 18.96
N CYS A 96 -4.59 -10.35 18.73
CA CYS A 96 -4.96 -9.70 17.47
C CYS A 96 -4.24 -10.33 16.27
N LYS A 97 -2.97 -10.74 16.42
CA LYS A 97 -2.24 -11.41 15.33
C LYS A 97 -2.82 -12.79 15.02
N GLU A 98 -3.15 -13.57 16.04
CA GLU A 98 -3.78 -14.88 15.85
C GLU A 98 -5.15 -14.74 15.17
N GLU A 99 -5.97 -13.76 15.59
CA GLU A 99 -7.24 -13.48 14.92
C GLU A 99 -7.05 -13.06 13.46
N LEU A 100 -6.05 -12.22 13.17
CA LEU A 100 -5.76 -11.77 11.82
C LEU A 100 -5.35 -12.94 10.92
N LEU A 101 -4.49 -13.83 11.40
CA LEU A 101 -4.12 -15.06 10.68
C LEU A 101 -5.34 -15.95 10.41
N ASN A 102 -6.22 -16.14 11.39
CA ASN A 102 -7.45 -16.91 11.20
C ASN A 102 -8.36 -16.27 10.14
N TYR A 103 -8.51 -14.94 10.14
CA TYR A 103 -9.29 -14.24 9.11
C TYR A 103 -8.66 -14.32 7.72
N GLU A 104 -7.33 -14.30 7.62
CA GLU A 104 -6.62 -14.49 6.36
C GLU A 104 -6.84 -15.90 5.80
N GLU A 105 -6.72 -16.94 6.64
CA GLU A 105 -6.99 -18.33 6.27
C GLU A 105 -8.46 -18.53 5.84
N GLU A 106 -9.41 -17.98 6.60
CA GLU A 106 -10.84 -18.07 6.26
C GLU A 106 -11.14 -17.35 4.95
N SER A 107 -10.61 -16.15 4.75
CA SER A 107 -10.73 -15.38 3.50
C SER A 107 -10.18 -16.14 2.31
N GLN A 108 -9.01 -16.77 2.45
CA GLN A 108 -8.43 -17.59 1.39
C GLN A 108 -9.30 -18.80 1.07
N SER A 109 -9.78 -19.52 2.09
CA SER A 109 -10.66 -20.68 1.90
C SER A 109 -11.98 -20.30 1.20
N LEU A 110 -12.56 -19.14 1.54
CA LEU A 110 -13.78 -18.63 0.92
C LEU A 110 -13.54 -18.24 -0.53
N ARG A 111 -12.39 -17.63 -0.85
CA ARG A 111 -12.01 -17.30 -2.25
C ARG A 111 -11.85 -18.56 -3.09
N GLU A 112 -11.17 -19.58 -2.56
CA GLU A 112 -11.02 -20.87 -3.24
C GLU A 112 -12.37 -21.55 -3.47
N TYR A 113 -13.24 -21.55 -2.46
CA TYR A 113 -14.60 -22.09 -2.57
C TYR A 113 -15.44 -21.33 -3.60
N ILE A 114 -15.35 -20.00 -3.66
CA ILE A 114 -16.01 -19.19 -4.70
C ILE A 114 -15.50 -19.59 -6.09
N LYS A 115 -14.18 -19.76 -6.26
CA LYS A 115 -13.57 -20.19 -7.53
C LYS A 115 -14.01 -21.59 -7.95
N GLU A 116 -14.26 -22.49 -7.01
CA GLU A 116 -14.83 -23.81 -7.30
C GLU A 116 -16.32 -23.72 -7.68
N LEU A 117 -17.10 -22.89 -6.98
CA LEU A 117 -18.50 -22.66 -7.32
C LEU A 117 -18.68 -22.00 -8.69
N GLU A 118 -17.78 -21.11 -9.09
CA GLU A 118 -17.73 -20.49 -10.42
C GLU A 118 -17.60 -21.52 -11.54
N LYS A 119 -16.83 -22.59 -11.31
CA LYS A 119 -16.67 -23.67 -12.30
C LYS A 119 -17.94 -24.52 -12.46
N LEU A 120 -18.82 -24.54 -11.45
CA LEU A 120 -19.98 -25.43 -11.38
C LEU A 120 -21.30 -24.74 -11.76
N LYS A 121 -21.37 -23.40 -11.78
CA LYS A 121 -22.62 -22.65 -11.93
C LYS A 121 -22.60 -21.74 -13.16
N ASP A 122 -23.79 -21.41 -13.65
CA ASP A 122 -24.01 -20.52 -14.80
C ASP A 122 -23.33 -19.14 -14.59
N THR A 123 -22.38 -18.82 -15.47
CA THR A 123 -21.42 -17.71 -15.35
C THR A 123 -22.12 -16.35 -15.21
N GLU A 124 -23.28 -16.16 -15.87
CA GLU A 124 -24.06 -14.92 -15.76
C GLU A 124 -24.60 -14.64 -14.36
N SER A 125 -25.05 -15.69 -13.66
CA SER A 125 -25.66 -15.55 -12.33
C SER A 125 -24.61 -15.22 -11.27
N VAL A 126 -23.38 -15.70 -11.47
CA VAL A 126 -22.24 -15.44 -10.59
C VAL A 126 -21.70 -14.02 -10.79
N ASN A 127 -21.56 -13.56 -12.04
CA ASN A 127 -21.14 -12.19 -12.32
C ASN A 127 -22.15 -11.16 -11.78
N LYS A 128 -23.46 -11.43 -11.89
CA LYS A 128 -24.50 -10.59 -11.27
C LYS A 128 -24.39 -10.54 -9.73
N ALA A 129 -23.96 -11.62 -9.09
CA ALA A 129 -23.75 -11.65 -7.65
C ALA A 129 -22.49 -10.87 -7.23
N LYS A 130 -21.37 -11.04 -7.95
CA LYS A 130 -20.11 -10.31 -7.73
C LYS A 130 -20.27 -8.79 -7.83
N LYS A 131 -20.99 -8.33 -8.87
CA LYS A 131 -21.35 -6.92 -9.04
C LYS A 131 -22.16 -6.36 -7.88
N LYS A 132 -23.02 -7.18 -7.28
CA LYS A 132 -23.86 -6.76 -6.14
C LYS A 132 -23.09 -6.73 -4.81
N SER A 133 -22.04 -7.54 -4.68
CA SER A 133 -21.23 -7.65 -3.46
C SER A 133 -19.98 -6.76 -3.44
N GLY A 134 -19.68 -6.04 -4.54
CA GLY A 134 -18.49 -5.19 -4.62
C GLY A 134 -17.16 -5.96 -4.67
N LEU A 135 -17.22 -7.25 -5.01
CA LEU A 135 -16.05 -8.13 -5.18
C LEU A 135 -15.57 -8.16 -6.64
N HIS A 136 -16.00 -7.18 -7.45
CA HIS A 136 -15.67 -7.09 -8.86
C HIS A 136 -14.29 -6.45 -8.97
N SER A 137 -13.30 -7.22 -9.42
CA SER A 137 -11.94 -6.69 -9.59
C SER A 137 -11.86 -5.79 -10.83
N THR A 138 -10.87 -4.89 -10.85
CA THR A 138 -10.58 -4.02 -11.99
C THR A 138 -10.36 -4.83 -13.28
N ALA A 139 -9.65 -5.96 -13.16
CA ALA A 139 -9.41 -6.89 -14.27
C ALA A 139 -10.69 -7.54 -14.82
N GLU A 140 -11.63 -7.90 -13.95
CA GLU A 140 -12.93 -8.43 -14.39
C GLU A 140 -13.79 -7.35 -15.06
N GLU A 141 -13.77 -6.10 -14.57
CA GLU A 141 -14.47 -4.99 -15.22
C GLU A 141 -13.90 -4.68 -16.61
N PHE A 142 -12.56 -4.75 -16.74
CA PHE A 142 -11.86 -4.59 -18.02
C PHE A 142 -12.26 -5.68 -19.01
N GLU A 143 -12.19 -6.95 -18.62
CA GLU A 143 -12.58 -8.09 -19.48
C GLU A 143 -14.04 -8.02 -19.92
N GLU A 144 -14.97 -7.64 -19.02
CA GLU A 144 -16.37 -7.48 -19.40
C GLU A 144 -16.59 -6.37 -20.44
N LEU A 145 -15.85 -5.26 -20.33
CA LEU A 145 -15.91 -4.18 -21.33
C LEU A 145 -15.34 -4.64 -22.67
N VAL A 146 -14.23 -5.38 -22.65
CA VAL A 146 -13.61 -5.95 -23.85
C VAL A 146 -14.54 -6.97 -24.51
N ASP A 147 -15.18 -7.85 -23.73
CA ASP A 147 -16.20 -8.79 -24.22
C ASP A 147 -17.42 -8.06 -24.79
N GLU A 148 -17.88 -6.97 -24.15
CA GLU A 148 -18.99 -6.16 -24.66
C GLU A 148 -18.64 -5.52 -26.00
N VAL A 149 -17.42 -4.99 -26.16
CA VAL A 149 -16.91 -4.46 -27.42
C VAL A 149 -16.79 -5.57 -28.47
N ALA A 150 -16.19 -6.71 -28.12
CA ALA A 150 -16.03 -7.85 -29.02
C ALA A 150 -17.39 -8.38 -29.52
N SER A 151 -18.46 -8.28 -28.73
CA SER A 151 -19.80 -8.70 -29.14
C SER A 151 -20.33 -7.95 -30.38
N PHE A 152 -19.85 -6.72 -30.64
CA PHE A 152 -20.22 -5.96 -31.83
C PHE A 152 -19.63 -6.54 -33.12
N SER A 153 -18.54 -7.30 -33.06
CA SER A 153 -17.93 -7.95 -34.23
C SER A 153 -18.91 -8.89 -34.93
N SER A 154 -19.75 -9.60 -34.17
CA SER A 154 -20.77 -10.49 -34.72
C SER A 154 -21.86 -9.75 -35.51
N ARG A 155 -22.10 -8.47 -35.19
CA ARG A 155 -23.15 -7.64 -35.80
C ARG A 155 -22.64 -6.84 -36.98
N LEU A 156 -21.41 -6.33 -36.88
CA LEU A 156 -20.75 -5.54 -37.92
C LEU A 156 -20.11 -6.43 -38.99
N GLY A 157 -19.69 -7.63 -38.61
CA GLY A 157 -18.77 -8.45 -39.37
C GLY A 157 -17.31 -8.16 -38.96
N SER A 158 -16.42 -9.13 -39.21
CA SER A 158 -15.03 -9.06 -38.77
C SER A 158 -14.27 -7.90 -39.41
N GLU A 159 -14.48 -7.66 -40.70
CA GLU A 159 -13.68 -6.73 -41.47
C GLU A 159 -14.16 -5.28 -41.30
N VAL A 160 -15.48 -5.07 -41.22
CA VAL A 160 -16.05 -3.77 -40.85
C VAL A 160 -15.67 -3.41 -39.42
N PHE A 161 -15.64 -4.37 -38.50
CA PHE A 161 -15.24 -4.09 -37.13
C PHE A 161 -13.76 -3.68 -37.04
N LYS A 162 -12.85 -4.33 -37.78
CA LYS A 162 -11.46 -3.87 -37.89
C LYS A 162 -11.36 -2.45 -38.43
N PHE A 163 -12.12 -2.14 -39.49
CA PHE A 163 -12.20 -0.78 -40.03
C PHE A 163 -12.64 0.23 -38.95
N VAL A 164 -13.66 -0.09 -38.17
CA VAL A 164 -14.16 0.75 -37.07
C VAL A 164 -13.08 0.99 -36.00
N LEU A 165 -12.37 -0.06 -35.58
CA LEU A 165 -11.27 0.10 -34.63
C LEU A 165 -10.14 0.97 -35.19
N CYS A 166 -9.75 0.74 -36.45
CA CYS A 166 -8.70 1.52 -37.09
C CYS A 166 -9.09 3.00 -37.18
N GLU A 167 -10.34 3.32 -37.50
CA GLU A 167 -10.80 4.70 -37.52
C GLU A 167 -10.81 5.33 -36.13
N HIS A 168 -11.31 4.62 -35.11
CA HIS A 168 -11.34 5.11 -33.72
C HIS A 168 -9.93 5.41 -33.18
N TYR A 169 -8.97 4.50 -33.39
CA TYR A 169 -7.58 4.66 -32.94
C TYR A 169 -6.68 5.43 -33.92
N GLY A 170 -7.23 5.95 -35.02
CA GLY A 170 -6.47 6.70 -36.02
C GLY A 170 -5.40 5.88 -36.75
N LYS A 171 -5.59 4.57 -36.90
CA LYS A 171 -4.71 3.65 -37.62
C LYS A 171 -5.09 3.56 -39.10
N PRO A 172 -4.11 3.37 -40.01
CA PRO A 172 -4.41 3.23 -41.42
C PRO A 172 -5.11 1.91 -41.70
N TYR A 173 -6.17 1.96 -42.50
CA TYR A 173 -6.88 0.78 -42.97
C TYR A 173 -7.30 0.98 -44.43
N LYS A 174 -7.20 -0.08 -45.25
CA LYS A 174 -7.57 -0.03 -46.66
C LYS A 174 -8.65 -1.06 -46.94
N VAL A 175 -9.84 -0.60 -47.27
CA VAL A 175 -10.98 -1.48 -47.55
C VAL A 175 -10.72 -2.30 -48.81
N ASN A 176 -10.84 -3.62 -48.69
CA ASN A 176 -10.82 -4.54 -49.82
C ASN A 176 -12.25 -4.84 -50.27
N HIS A 177 -12.82 -3.96 -51.09
CA HIS A 177 -14.17 -4.13 -51.64
C HIS A 177 -14.34 -5.39 -52.50
N PHE A 178 -13.26 -5.98 -53.01
CA PHE A 178 -13.34 -7.19 -53.82
C PHE A 178 -13.69 -8.42 -52.96
N GLU A 179 -13.11 -8.51 -51.76
CA GLU A 179 -13.31 -9.66 -50.86
C GLU A 179 -14.42 -9.41 -49.83
N HIS A 180 -14.56 -8.16 -49.37
CA HIS A 180 -15.43 -7.80 -48.25
C HIS A 180 -16.51 -6.78 -48.62
N GLY A 181 -16.70 -6.48 -49.91
CA GLY A 181 -17.65 -5.46 -50.37
C GLY A 181 -19.09 -5.69 -49.87
N ASP A 182 -19.53 -6.93 -49.72
CA ASP A 182 -20.86 -7.27 -49.19
C ASP A 182 -21.02 -6.89 -47.71
N GLU A 183 -19.97 -7.04 -46.91
CA GLU A 183 -19.95 -6.72 -45.48
C GLU A 183 -20.02 -5.20 -45.29
N PHE A 184 -19.18 -4.46 -46.00
CA PHE A 184 -19.20 -2.99 -46.01
C PHE A 184 -20.52 -2.44 -46.56
N SER A 185 -21.05 -3.01 -47.64
CA SER A 185 -22.37 -2.62 -48.18
C SER A 185 -23.50 -2.91 -47.19
N SER A 186 -23.37 -3.95 -46.37
CA SER A 186 -24.34 -4.24 -45.30
C SER A 186 -24.24 -3.21 -44.17
N ALA A 187 -23.03 -2.90 -43.71
CA ALA A 187 -22.80 -1.88 -42.70
C ALA A 187 -23.30 -0.49 -43.12
N ALA A 188 -23.12 -0.13 -44.40
CA ALA A 188 -23.66 1.11 -44.96
C ALA A 188 -25.19 1.14 -44.96
N ARG A 189 -25.87 0.02 -45.28
CA ARG A 189 -27.34 -0.09 -45.21
C ARG A 189 -27.89 0.11 -43.79
N TYR A 190 -27.13 -0.26 -42.77
CA TYR A 190 -27.46 -0.01 -41.37
C TYR A 190 -27.03 1.38 -40.88
N ASN A 191 -26.43 2.20 -41.75
CA ASN A 191 -25.87 3.51 -41.43
C ASN A 191 -24.79 3.44 -40.33
N TYR A 192 -23.97 2.37 -40.32
CA TYR A 192 -22.81 2.27 -39.46
C TYR A 192 -21.59 2.96 -40.07
N ILE A 193 -21.48 2.93 -41.40
CA ILE A 193 -20.41 3.55 -42.17
C ILE A 193 -20.99 4.31 -43.36
N ASP A 194 -20.28 5.35 -43.80
CA ASP A 194 -20.58 6.17 -44.96
C ASP A 194 -19.55 5.88 -46.05
N ILE A 195 -19.98 5.22 -47.14
CA ILE A 195 -19.10 4.82 -48.26
C ILE A 195 -19.02 5.91 -49.35
N GLU A 196 -19.99 6.82 -49.41
CA GLU A 196 -20.11 7.79 -50.50
C GLU A 196 -19.01 8.89 -50.47
N ASP A 197 -18.60 9.33 -49.28
CA ASP A 197 -17.63 10.41 -49.07
C ASP A 197 -16.37 9.93 -48.32
N GLY A 198 -15.69 8.92 -48.87
CA GLY A 198 -14.34 8.55 -48.44
C GLY A 198 -14.24 7.52 -47.32
N GLU A 199 -15.23 6.64 -47.18
CA GLU A 199 -15.26 5.52 -46.23
C GLU A 199 -14.94 5.97 -44.80
N SER A 200 -15.98 6.37 -44.07
CA SER A 200 -15.88 6.75 -42.65
C SER A 200 -16.94 6.08 -41.80
N VAL A 201 -16.68 5.89 -40.51
CA VAL A 201 -17.64 5.42 -39.53
C VAL A 201 -18.62 6.55 -39.20
N ASN A 202 -19.91 6.21 -39.23
CA ASN A 202 -20.96 7.12 -38.84
C ASN A 202 -21.11 7.15 -37.33
N TRP A 203 -20.24 7.92 -36.66
CA TRP A 203 -20.28 8.14 -35.21
C TRP A 203 -21.54 8.88 -34.74
N ASN A 204 -22.45 9.28 -35.63
CA ASN A 204 -23.76 9.82 -35.23
C ASN A 204 -24.80 8.74 -34.93
N ASN A 205 -24.62 7.53 -35.47
CA ASN A 205 -25.45 6.37 -35.22
C ASN A 205 -25.46 5.98 -33.74
N LYS A 206 -26.63 5.61 -33.19
CA LYS A 206 -26.78 5.25 -31.77
C LYS A 206 -25.87 4.09 -31.36
N GLU A 207 -25.68 3.10 -32.23
CA GLU A 207 -24.87 1.92 -31.93
C GLU A 207 -23.38 2.22 -32.03
N MET A 208 -22.96 2.99 -33.03
CA MET A 208 -21.57 3.43 -33.16
C MET A 208 -21.18 4.38 -32.03
N LYS A 209 -22.08 5.27 -31.59
CA LYS A 209 -21.89 6.07 -30.36
C LYS A 209 -21.73 5.22 -29.11
N LYS A 210 -22.44 4.09 -29.03
CA LYS A 210 -22.29 3.17 -27.89
C LYS A 210 -20.92 2.50 -27.93
N LEU A 211 -20.52 2.00 -29.10
CA LEU A 211 -19.23 1.37 -29.31
C LEU A 211 -18.07 2.35 -29.03
N ASP A 212 -18.14 3.57 -29.55
CA ASP A 212 -17.16 4.63 -29.30
C ASP A 212 -16.99 4.92 -27.80
N LYS A 213 -18.09 5.02 -27.06
CA LYS A 213 -18.03 5.19 -25.60
C LYS A 213 -17.39 4.02 -24.88
N LEU A 214 -17.63 2.79 -25.35
CA LEU A 214 -17.02 1.60 -24.77
C LEU A 214 -15.51 1.57 -25.06
N LEU A 215 -15.09 1.82 -26.30
CA LEU A 215 -13.68 1.88 -26.69
C LEU A 215 -12.91 2.95 -25.90
N ASN A 216 -13.49 4.16 -25.76
CA ASN A 216 -12.92 5.21 -24.93
C ASN A 216 -12.82 4.79 -23.46
N LYS A 217 -13.80 4.04 -22.94
CA LYS A 217 -13.78 3.56 -21.55
C LYS A 217 -12.67 2.52 -21.34
N VAL A 218 -12.53 1.56 -22.26
CA VAL A 218 -11.44 0.56 -22.23
C VAL A 218 -10.07 1.25 -22.27
N GLY A 219 -9.89 2.23 -23.17
CA GLY A 219 -8.67 3.04 -23.23
C GLY A 219 -8.40 3.79 -21.93
N SER A 220 -9.41 4.44 -21.35
CA SER A 220 -9.26 5.21 -20.11
C SER A 220 -8.83 4.36 -18.90
N MET A 221 -9.21 3.07 -18.86
CA MET A 221 -8.77 2.17 -17.79
C MET A 221 -7.29 1.84 -17.86
N LEU A 222 -6.69 1.86 -19.05
CA LEU A 222 -5.25 1.63 -19.24
C LEU A 222 -4.43 2.91 -19.03
N GLU A 223 -5.04 4.08 -19.23
CA GLU A 223 -4.43 5.38 -18.92
C GLU A 223 -4.48 5.75 -17.43
N ASP A 224 -5.33 5.09 -16.64
CA ASP A 224 -5.46 5.34 -15.21
C ASP A 224 -4.34 4.65 -14.41
N SER A 225 -3.38 5.47 -13.96
CA SER A 225 -2.17 5.02 -13.26
C SER A 225 -2.42 4.17 -12.01
N GLU A 226 -3.61 4.25 -11.41
CA GLU A 226 -3.96 3.43 -10.22
C GLU A 226 -4.28 1.98 -10.60
N HIS A 227 -4.70 1.74 -11.85
CA HIS A 227 -5.23 0.48 -12.33
C HIS A 227 -4.37 -0.18 -13.41
N THR A 228 -3.48 0.59 -14.05
CA THR A 228 -2.61 0.12 -15.13
C THR A 228 -1.75 -1.09 -14.72
N GLU A 229 -1.11 -1.05 -13.54
CA GLU A 229 -0.19 -2.11 -13.10
C GLU A 229 -0.93 -3.44 -12.86
N GLU A 230 -2.09 -3.40 -12.18
CA GLU A 230 -2.96 -4.57 -11.97
C GLU A 230 -3.42 -5.19 -13.30
N LEU A 231 -3.82 -4.36 -14.27
CA LEU A 231 -4.29 -4.82 -15.58
C LEU A 231 -3.15 -5.40 -16.42
N PHE A 232 -1.93 -4.84 -16.31
CA PHE A 232 -0.76 -5.32 -17.03
C PHE A 232 -0.31 -6.67 -16.51
N GLU A 233 -0.17 -6.83 -15.19
CA GLU A 233 0.16 -8.12 -14.56
C GLU A 233 -0.89 -9.18 -14.94
N TYR A 234 -2.17 -8.86 -14.84
CA TYR A 234 -3.25 -9.78 -15.20
C TYR A 234 -3.18 -10.23 -16.67
N HIS A 235 -2.91 -9.30 -17.60
CA HIS A 235 -2.91 -9.60 -19.03
C HIS A 235 -1.61 -10.30 -19.46
N GLU A 236 -0.47 -9.99 -18.85
CA GLU A 236 0.80 -10.70 -19.04
C GLU A 236 0.68 -12.15 -18.55
N ASP A 237 0.14 -12.38 -17.36
CA ASP A 237 -0.07 -13.72 -16.81
C ASP A 237 -1.02 -14.58 -17.67
N ARG A 238 -2.05 -13.96 -18.27
CA ARG A 238 -3.09 -14.69 -19.00
C ARG A 238 -2.81 -14.86 -20.49
N TYR A 239 -2.19 -13.86 -21.12
CA TYR A 239 -2.03 -13.78 -22.58
C TYR A 239 -0.58 -13.57 -23.03
N ASP A 240 0.40 -13.53 -22.11
CA ASP A 240 1.85 -13.36 -22.37
C ASP A 240 2.18 -12.07 -23.15
N ARG A 241 1.36 -11.01 -22.95
CA ARG A 241 1.45 -9.71 -23.64
C ARG A 241 0.88 -8.59 -22.79
N GLU A 242 1.32 -7.37 -23.06
CA GLU A 242 0.69 -6.16 -22.51
C GLU A 242 -0.65 -5.85 -23.23
N PRO A 243 -1.64 -5.29 -22.53
CA PRO A 243 -2.92 -4.92 -23.12
C PRO A 243 -2.81 -3.63 -23.94
N GLU A 244 -2.54 -3.76 -25.24
CA GLU A 244 -2.47 -2.62 -26.18
C GLU A 244 -3.78 -2.47 -26.96
N VAL A 245 -4.70 -1.63 -26.49
CA VAL A 245 -6.04 -1.48 -27.12
C VAL A 245 -6.01 -0.86 -28.52
N ASP A 246 -4.93 -0.20 -28.92
CA ASP A 246 -4.76 0.32 -30.29
C ASP A 246 -4.07 -0.70 -31.22
N ASN A 247 -3.73 -1.89 -30.71
CA ASN A 247 -3.12 -2.98 -31.45
C ASN A 247 -4.19 -3.98 -31.92
N GLN A 248 -4.16 -4.33 -33.21
CA GLN A 248 -5.05 -5.34 -33.78
C GLN A 248 -4.91 -6.70 -33.07
N ALA A 249 -3.69 -7.07 -32.68
CA ALA A 249 -3.41 -8.34 -32.04
C ALA A 249 -4.09 -8.48 -30.66
N PHE A 250 -4.30 -7.37 -29.96
CA PHE A 250 -5.06 -7.36 -28.70
C PHE A 250 -6.50 -7.80 -28.98
N TRP A 251 -7.18 -7.14 -29.90
CA TRP A 251 -8.56 -7.48 -30.22
C TRP A 251 -8.69 -8.89 -30.79
N GLU A 252 -7.74 -9.35 -31.63
CA GLU A 252 -7.64 -10.74 -32.15
C GLU A 252 -7.69 -11.82 -31.07
N LEU A 253 -7.21 -11.55 -29.86
CA LEU A 253 -7.31 -12.50 -28.73
C LEU A 253 -8.74 -12.60 -28.18
N HIS A 254 -9.52 -11.52 -28.29
CA HIS A 254 -10.87 -11.39 -27.72
C HIS A 254 -11.99 -11.59 -28.73
N TYR A 255 -11.73 -11.46 -30.05
CA TYR A 255 -12.67 -11.95 -31.05
C TYR A 255 -12.75 -13.47 -30.93
N LYS A 256 -13.88 -13.97 -30.43
CA LYS A 256 -14.21 -15.39 -30.47
C LYS A 256 -14.55 -15.81 -31.91
N ILE A 257 -13.56 -15.81 -32.81
CA ILE A 257 -13.68 -16.22 -34.23
C ILE A 257 -12.56 -17.21 -34.57
#